data_AF-A0A7V4ZEU8-F1
#
_entry.id   AF-A0A7V4ZEU8-F1
#
_cell.length_a   1.000
_cell.length_b   1.000
_cell.length_c   1.000
_cell.angle_alpha   90.00
_cell.angle_beta   90.00
_cell.angle_gamma   90.00
#
_symmetry.space_group_name_H-M   'P 1'
#
loop_
_entity.id
_entity.type
_entity.pdbx_description
1 polymer ?
#
loop_
_entity_poly.entity_id
_entity_poly.type
_entity_poly.pdbx_seq_one_letter_code
_entity_poly.pdbx_strand_id
1 'polypeptide(L)'
;ARLGLDTYPVDQSVVYRVLRDLEQAGMIVSEWDTEETGGPPRRVYRLTDAGDAHLKAWVEELRATDRVLHLFLDAYDRHMENGQGEFHESVEECT
;
A
#
# COMPACT_ATOMS: atom_id res chain seq x y z
N ALA A 1 3.70 -13.17 5.90
CA ALA A 1 2.58 -12.32 5.46
C ALA A 1 2.92 -11.75 4.09
N ARG A 2 2.02 -11.80 3.12
CA ARG A 2 2.21 -11.23 1.77
C ARG A 2 1.66 -9.80 1.81
N LEU A 3 2.50 -8.80 1.58
CA LEU A 3 2.16 -7.38 1.77
C LEU A 3 1.49 -6.74 0.54
N GLY A 4 1.13 -7.51 -0.49
CA GLY A 4 0.52 -7.01 -1.72
C GLY A 4 1.47 -6.27 -2.66
N LEU A 5 2.68 -5.91 -2.20
CA LEU A 5 3.74 -5.27 -2.98
C LEU A 5 4.28 -6.14 -4.13
N ASP A 6 3.90 -7.42 -4.17
CA ASP A 6 4.20 -8.32 -5.28
C ASP A 6 3.22 -8.19 -6.46
N THR A 7 2.06 -7.56 -6.24
CA THR A 7 1.06 -7.30 -7.30
C THR A 7 1.28 -5.97 -8.02
N TYR A 8 2.12 -5.09 -7.47
CA TYR A 8 2.53 -3.84 -8.08
C TYR A 8 4.06 -3.79 -8.17
N PRO A 9 4.68 -3.65 -9.35
CA PRO A 9 6.13 -3.61 -9.45
C PRO A 9 6.68 -2.35 -8.75
N VAL A 10 7.29 -2.54 -7.58
CA VAL A 10 7.99 -1.46 -6.86
C VAL A 10 9.46 -1.46 -7.23
N ASP A 11 9.95 -0.33 -7.74
CA ASP A 11 11.36 -0.14 -8.05
C ASP A 11 12.20 -0.08 -6.76
N GLN A 12 13.33 -0.80 -6.73
CA GLN A 12 14.19 -0.87 -5.55
C GLN A 12 14.74 0.50 -5.12
N SER A 13 15.02 1.40 -6.07
CA SER A 13 15.49 2.75 -5.77
C SER A 13 14.45 3.58 -5.03
N VAL A 14 13.16 3.32 -5.26
CA VAL A 14 12.06 3.97 -4.52
C VAL A 14 12.05 3.48 -3.08
N VAL A 15 12.18 2.16 -2.87
CA VAL A 15 12.21 1.58 -1.51
C VAL A 15 13.35 2.19 -0.68
N TYR A 16 14.56 2.27 -1.22
CA TYR A 16 15.70 2.83 -0.49
C TYR A 16 15.56 4.33 -0.23
N ARG A 17 14.91 5.07 -1.14
CA ARG A 17 14.61 6.50 -0.93
C ARG A 17 13.64 6.67 0.23
N VAL A 18 12.54 5.92 0.23
CA VAL A 18 11.54 5.95 1.31
C VAL A 18 12.16 5.57 2.65
N LEU A 19 12.98 4.52 2.71
CA LEU A 19 13.67 4.13 3.95
C LEU A 19 14.61 5.25 4.46
N ARG A 20 15.31 5.95 3.57
CA ARG A 20 16.16 7.07 3.95
C ARG A 20 15.34 8.25 4.48
N ASP A 21 14.22 8.55 3.87
CA ASP A 21 13.34 9.64 4.29
C ASP A 21 12.70 9.33 5.66
N LEU A 22 12.28 8.08 5.88
CA LEU A 22 11.76 7.61 7.18
C LEU A 22 12.83 7.65 8.28
N GLU A 23 14.08 7.33 7.95
CA GLU A 23 15.19 7.42 8.90
C GLU A 23 15.50 8.88 9.26
N GLN A 24 15.50 9.78 8.27
CA GLN A 24 15.66 11.22 8.50
C GLN A 24 14.51 11.81 9.34
N ALA A 25 13.30 11.28 9.17
CA ALA A 25 12.14 11.65 9.99
C ALA A 25 12.15 11.02 11.40
N GLY A 26 13.14 10.18 11.74
CA GLY A 26 13.24 9.51 13.03
C GLY A 26 12.21 8.40 13.25
N MET A 27 11.53 7.96 12.19
CA MET A 27 10.52 6.89 12.26
C MET A 27 11.16 5.50 12.27
N ILE A 28 12.34 5.37 11.67
CA ILE A 28 13.12 4.13 11.69
C ILE A 28 14.57 4.45 12.04
N VAL A 29 15.29 3.42 12.48
CA VAL A 29 16.75 3.43 12.66
C VAL A 29 17.35 2.28 11.85
N SER A 30 18.55 2.49 11.33
CA SER A 30 19.30 1.44 10.65
C SER A 30 20.58 1.04 11.37
N GLU A 31 20.91 -0.24 11.29
CA GLU A 31 22.16 -0.83 11.78
C GLU A 31 22.77 -1.71 10.69
N TRP A 32 24.10 -1.79 10.68
CA TRP A 32 24.80 -2.75 9.84
C TRP A 32 24.82 -4.09 10.56
N ASP A 33 24.21 -5.09 9.93
CA ASP A 33 24.34 -6.48 10.34
C ASP A 33 25.67 -7.01 9.81
N THR A 34 26.62 -7.16 10.73
CA THR A 34 27.97 -7.68 10.50
C THR A 34 28.14 -9.09 11.07
N GLU A 35 27.08 -9.70 11.63
CA GLU A 35 27.18 -11.00 12.28
C GLU A 35 27.12 -12.15 11.25
N GLU A 36 28.23 -12.88 11.18
CA GLU A 36 28.39 -14.27 10.71
C GLU A 36 27.48 -14.78 9.58
N THR A 37 27.44 -14.07 8.46
CA THR A 37 27.11 -14.72 7.18
C THR A 37 28.19 -14.30 6.20
N GLY A 38 28.84 -15.27 5.52
CA GLY A 38 29.95 -15.06 4.58
C GLY A 38 29.58 -14.29 3.29
N GLY A 39 28.72 -13.28 3.40
CA GLY A 39 28.31 -12.36 2.35
C GLY A 39 28.51 -10.89 2.77
N PRO A 40 28.23 -9.95 1.86
CA PRO A 40 28.39 -8.53 2.14
C PRO A 40 27.46 -8.07 3.28
N PRO A 41 27.91 -7.09 4.09
CA PRO A 41 27.15 -6.58 5.23
C PRO A 41 25.79 -6.05 4.77
N ARG A 42 24.74 -6.35 5.53
CA ARG A 42 23.37 -5.96 5.22
C ARG A 42 22.95 -4.83 6.14
N ARG A 43 22.14 -3.90 5.63
CA ARG A 43 21.55 -2.84 6.44
C ARG A 43 20.17 -3.27 6.92
N VAL A 44 20.02 -3.40 8.24
CA VAL A 44 18.77 -3.81 8.89
C VAL A 44 18.09 -2.56 9.45
N TYR A 45 16.78 -2.47 9.25
CA TYR A 45 15.97 -1.34 9.69
C TYR A 45 15.02 -1.78 10.80
N ARG A 46 14.85 -0.95 11.83
CA ARG A 46 13.89 -1.15 12.92
C ARG A 46 13.05 0.10 13.13
N LEU A 47 11.78 -0.08 13.48
CA LEU A 47 10.90 1.03 13.86
C LEU A 47 11.36 1.63 15.20
N THR A 48 11.22 2.95 15.31
CA THR A 48 11.26 3.64 16.61
C THR A 48 9.87 3.65 17.24
N ASP A 49 9.76 4.00 18.52
CA ASP A 49 8.46 4.17 19.18
C ASP A 49 7.59 5.22 18.47
N ALA A 50 8.22 6.31 18.00
CA ALA A 50 7.54 7.34 17.22
C ALA A 50 7.06 6.80 15.87
N GLY A 51 7.88 5.99 15.19
CA GLY A 51 7.52 5.33 13.95
C GLY A 51 6.36 4.34 14.11
N ASP A 52 6.35 3.55 15.18
CA ASP A 52 5.25 2.61 15.49
C ASP A 52 3.93 3.35 15.76
N ALA A 53 3.97 4.44 16.55
CA ALA A 53 2.81 5.28 16.78
C ALA A 53 2.27 5.91 15.49
N HIS A 54 3.17 6.38 14.61
CA HIS A 54 2.79 6.94 13.32
C HIS A 54 2.19 5.88 12.39
N LEU A 55 2.80 4.70 12.33
CA LEU A 55 2.30 3.56 11.55
C LEU A 55 0.89 3.17 11.99
N LYS A 56 0.62 3.12 13.29
CA LYS A 56 -0.73 2.85 13.82
C LYS A 56 -1.76 3.87 13.33
N ALA A 57 -1.43 5.16 13.38
CA ALA A 57 -2.32 6.21 12.89
C ALA A 57 -2.61 6.05 11.38
N TRP A 58 -1.56 5.81 10.58
CA TRP A 58 -1.69 5.55 9.15
C TRP A 58 -2.56 4.34 8.83
N VAL A 59 -2.45 3.27 9.61
CA VAL A 59 -3.30 2.08 9.43
C VAL A 59 -4.78 2.41 9.67
N GLU A 60 -5.11 3.25 10.66
CA GLU A 60 -6.49 3.66 10.87
C GLU A 60 -7.02 4.55 9.74
N GLU A 61 -6.20 5.44 9.19
CA GLU A 61 -6.56 6.24 8.01
C GLU A 61 -6.78 5.38 6.77
N LEU A 62 -5.91 4.40 6.53
CA LEU A 62 -6.07 3.44 5.43
C LEU A 62 -7.35 2.64 5.58
N ARG A 63 -7.71 2.20 6.79
CA ARG A 63 -9.01 1.53 7.04
C ARG A 63 -10.19 2.46 6.80
N ALA A 64 -10.07 3.74 7.12
CA ALA A 64 -11.12 4.71 6.80
C ALA A 64 -11.30 4.87 5.29
N THR A 65 -10.19 4.97 4.56
CA THR A 65 -10.17 5.04 3.10
C THR A 65 -10.76 3.78 2.47
N ASP A 66 -10.37 2.61 2.95
CA ASP A 66 -10.90 1.31 2.53
C ASP A 66 -12.43 1.25 2.65
N ARG A 67 -13.00 1.70 3.78
CA ARG A 67 -14.46 1.78 3.95
C ARG A 67 -15.12 2.69 2.92
N VAL A 68 -14.53 3.85 2.63
CA VAL A 68 -15.07 4.79 1.63
C VAL A 68 -15.05 4.17 0.25
N LEU A 69 -13.95 3.50 -0.12
CA LEU A 69 -13.82 2.81 -1.40
C LEU A 69 -14.88 1.71 -1.56
N HIS A 70 -15.07 0.87 -0.54
CA HIS A 70 -16.11 -0.17 -0.57
C HIS A 70 -17.51 0.42 -0.72
N LEU A 71 -17.86 1.45 0.06
CA LEU A 71 -19.17 2.11 -0.06
C LEU A 71 -19.41 2.69 -1.45
N PHE A 72 -18.36 3.25 -2.06
CA PHE A 72 -18.45 3.80 -3.41
C PHE A 72 -18.65 2.70 -4.46
N LEU A 73 -17.86 1.63 -4.41
CA LEU A 73 -17.99 0.49 -5.33
C LEU A 73 -19.37 -0.16 -5.21
N ASP A 74 -19.86 -0.38 -3.99
CA ASP A 74 -21.20 -0.92 -3.76
C ASP A 74 -22.30 0.00 -4.35
N ALA A 75 -22.12 1.32 -4.28
CA ALA A 75 -23.06 2.26 -4.86
C ALA A 75 -23.02 2.24 -6.39
N TYR A 76 -21.83 2.10 -6.98
CA TYR A 76 -21.65 1.93 -8.41
C TYR A 76 -22.30 0.64 -8.91
N ASP A 77 -22.04 -0.49 -8.26
CA ASP A 77 -22.60 -1.78 -8.66
C ASP A 77 -24.14 -1.76 -8.60
N ARG A 78 -24.72 -1.21 -7.53
CA ARG A 78 -26.18 -1.01 -7.45
C ARG A 78 -26.70 -0.09 -8.57
N HIS A 79 -25.98 0.95 -8.95
CA HIS A 79 -26.39 1.82 -10.04
C HIS A 79 -26.40 1.07 -11.38
N MET A 80 -25.39 0.23 -11.61
CA MET A 80 -25.28 -0.59 -12.82
C MET A 80 -26.37 -1.67 -12.89
N GLU A 81 -26.70 -2.33 -11.77
CA GLU A 81 -27.79 -3.32 -11.69
C GLU A 81 -29.17 -2.72 -11.95
N ASN A 82 -29.40 -1.47 -11.55
CA ASN A 82 -30.70 -0.80 -11.69
C ASN A 82 -30.94 -0.18 -13.09
N GLY A 83 -30.02 -0.34 -14.05
CA GLY A 83 -30.24 0.02 -15.46
C GLY A 83 -30.49 1.50 -15.75
N GLN A 84 -30.13 2.41 -14.85
CA GLN A 84 -30.37 3.86 -14.99
C GLN A 84 -29.14 4.64 -15.50
N GLY A 85 -28.15 3.97 -16.06
CA GLY A 85 -26.95 4.59 -16.63
C GLY A 85 -27.13 4.95 -18.10
N GLU A 86 -27.08 6.25 -18.42
CA GLU A 86 -27.20 6.85 -19.77
C GLU A 86 -26.05 6.48 -20.75
N PHE A 87 -25.22 5.48 -20.43
CA PHE A 87 -24.03 5.07 -21.19
C PHE A 87 -24.00 3.57 -21.55
N HIS A 88 -25.13 2.86 -21.51
CA HIS A 88 -25.22 1.52 -22.09
C HIS A 88 -25.61 1.64 -23.57
N GLU A 89 -24.62 1.58 -24.46
CA GLU A 89 -24.86 1.05 -25.80
C GLU A 89 -25.31 -0.41 -25.63
N SER A 90 -26.58 -0.66 -25.89
CA SER A 90 -27.08 -1.99 -26.18
C SER A 90 -26.30 -2.52 -27.37
N VAL A 91 -25.29 -3.35 -27.11
CA VAL A 91 -24.76 -4.26 -28.12
C VAL A 91 -25.85 -5.31 -28.34
N GLU A 92 -26.87 -4.94 -29.12
CA GLU A 92 -27.79 -5.91 -29.70
C GLU A 92 -26.97 -6.80 -30.64
N GLU A 93 -26.89 -8.06 -30.24
CA GLU A 93 -26.37 -9.17 -31.01
C GLU A 93 -27.18 -9.28 -32.31
N CYS A 94 -26.58 -8.83 -33.41
CA CYS A 94 -27.17 -8.88 -34.74
C CYS A 94 -27.32 -10.35 -35.15
N THR A 95 -28.55 -10.88 -35.10
CA THR A 95 -28.96 -12.14 -35.72
C THR A 95 -30.17 -11.92 -36.61
#